data_AF-A0A7V5FMA4-F1
#
_entry.id   AF-A0A7V5FMA4-F1
#
_cell.length_a   1.000
_cell.length_b   1.000
_cell.length_c   1.000
_cell.angle_alpha   90.00
_cell.angle_beta   90.00
_cell.angle_gamma   90.00
#
_symmetry.space_group_name_H-M   'P 1'
#
loop_
_entity.id
_entity.type
_entity.pdbx_description
1 polymer ?
#
loop_
_entity_poly.entity_id
_entity_poly.type
_entity_poly.pdbx_seq_one_letter_code
_entity_poly.pdbx_strand_id
1 'polypeptide(L)'
;MPVNTTTSGKKEIPEGLWTKCKKCEQIIYNKELEENLKVCPKCGYYFRLSARERIEQLTEPKSFKEFDEHLSPTDPLGFPDYAKKIKSYNVPDAIVTGEGKIGPYKAILAVMDFEFMGGSMGSVVGEKITRAAEKAIDKKLPLIIASSSGGARMQEGVLSLMQMAKTSAALARLSDKGLPFISLLTDPTTGGVTASFAMLGDVIVAEPKALIGFAGPRVIEQTIRQQLPEGFQLSEFVQQHGMIDIIIERKELKNTLIKLLNYFVSPGKKA
;
A
#
# COMPACT_ATOMS: atom_id res chain seq x y z
N MET A 1 6.11 -35.59 57.49
CA MET A 1 6.98 -34.91 56.51
C MET A 1 6.28 -34.96 55.15
N PRO A 2 5.68 -33.87 54.66
CA PRO A 2 5.19 -33.80 53.30
C PRO A 2 6.28 -33.24 52.37
N VAL A 3 6.31 -33.80 51.16
CA VAL A 3 7.28 -33.58 50.10
C VAL A 3 6.95 -32.26 49.37
N ASN A 4 7.92 -31.34 49.32
CA ASN A 4 7.86 -30.14 48.49
C ASN A 4 8.00 -30.54 47.01
N THR A 5 6.93 -30.38 46.24
CA THR A 5 6.98 -30.40 44.77
C THR A 5 7.23 -28.98 44.29
N THR A 6 8.46 -28.71 43.85
CA THR A 6 8.84 -27.48 43.14
C THR A 6 8.19 -27.50 41.76
N THR A 7 7.21 -26.63 41.54
CA THR A 7 6.63 -26.39 40.22
C THR A 7 7.62 -25.59 39.38
N SER A 8 7.91 -26.12 38.19
CA SER A 8 8.83 -25.59 37.20
C SER A 8 8.40 -24.20 36.72
N GLY A 9 9.38 -23.30 36.61
CA GLY A 9 9.19 -21.94 36.12
C GLY A 9 8.57 -21.91 34.74
N LYS A 10 7.46 -21.18 34.61
CA LYS A 10 6.96 -20.71 33.32
C LYS A 10 8.07 -19.86 32.68
N LYS A 11 8.67 -20.37 31.61
CA LYS A 11 9.47 -19.53 30.70
C LYS A 11 8.52 -18.51 30.10
N GLU A 12 8.60 -17.27 30.56
CA GLU A 12 7.95 -16.14 29.91
C GLU A 12 8.49 -16.05 28.48
N ILE A 13 7.59 -16.22 27.51
CA ILE A 13 7.89 -16.08 26.09
C ILE A 13 8.11 -14.58 25.86
N PRO A 14 9.27 -14.14 25.34
CA PRO A 14 9.48 -12.74 25.08
C PRO A 14 8.45 -12.24 24.07
N GLU A 15 7.76 -11.16 24.42
CA GLU A 15 6.78 -10.52 23.54
C GLU A 15 7.44 -10.11 22.22
N GLY A 16 6.76 -10.34 21.09
CA GLY A 16 7.22 -9.86 19.79
C GLY A 16 8.20 -10.75 19.03
N LEU A 17 8.47 -12.00 19.46
CA LEU A 17 9.29 -12.95 18.68
C LEU A 17 8.49 -13.77 17.67
N TRP A 18 7.19 -13.94 17.88
CA TRP A 18 6.34 -14.85 17.11
C TRP A 18 5.06 -14.15 16.65
N THR A 19 4.62 -14.47 15.43
CA THR A 19 3.35 -14.00 14.85
C THR A 19 2.48 -15.20 14.48
N LYS A 20 1.21 -15.18 14.91
CA LYS A 20 0.21 -16.16 14.46
C LYS A 20 -0.34 -15.75 13.09
N CYS A 21 -0.29 -16.66 12.10
CA CYS A 21 -0.90 -16.42 10.80
C CYS A 21 -2.43 -16.37 10.90
N LYS A 22 -3.04 -15.32 10.36
CA LYS A 22 -4.50 -15.16 10.36
C LYS A 22 -5.23 -16.16 9.46
N LYS A 23 -4.53 -16.80 8.51
CA LYS A 23 -5.10 -17.72 7.54
C LYS A 23 -4.95 -19.19 7.93
N CYS A 24 -3.73 -19.63 8.25
CA CYS A 24 -3.46 -21.04 8.58
C CYS A 24 -3.22 -21.29 10.06
N GLU A 25 -3.34 -20.27 10.91
CA GLU A 25 -3.14 -20.33 12.37
C GLU A 25 -1.76 -20.75 12.86
N GLN A 26 -0.83 -21.03 11.95
CA GLN A 26 0.54 -21.37 12.32
C GLN A 26 1.24 -20.21 13.03
N ILE A 27 1.98 -20.53 14.09
CA ILE A 27 2.89 -19.60 14.77
C ILE A 27 4.22 -19.58 14.01
N ILE A 28 4.65 -18.38 13.59
CA ILE A 28 5.81 -18.15 12.73
C ILE A 28 6.79 -17.25 13.47
N TYR A 29 8.09 -17.53 13.34
CA TYR A 29 9.12 -16.70 13.93
C TYR A 29 9.23 -15.38 13.15
N ASN A 30 9.27 -14.23 13.83
CA ASN A 30 9.19 -12.93 13.16
C ASN A 30 10.37 -12.69 12.21
N LYS A 31 11.57 -13.15 12.55
CA LYS A 31 12.73 -13.08 11.65
C LYS A 31 12.53 -13.87 10.35
N GLU A 32 11.95 -15.07 10.45
CA GLU A 32 11.61 -15.89 9.26
C GLU A 32 10.55 -15.18 8.42
N LEU A 33 9.56 -14.55 9.06
CA LEU A 33 8.52 -13.79 8.38
C LEU A 33 9.09 -12.56 7.65
N GLU A 34 10.03 -11.84 8.28
CA GLU A 34 10.74 -10.69 7.70
C GLU A 34 11.62 -11.09 6.52
N GLU A 35 12.43 -12.14 6.67
CA GLU A 35 13.27 -12.71 5.61
C GLU A 35 12.42 -13.18 4.42
N ASN A 36 11.20 -13.66 4.68
CA ASN A 36 10.23 -14.03 3.66
C ASN A 36 9.28 -12.88 3.26
N LEU A 37 9.70 -11.62 3.44
CA LEU A 37 8.99 -10.42 2.97
C LEU A 37 7.55 -10.30 3.46
N LYS A 38 7.31 -10.72 4.71
CA LYS A 38 5.99 -10.82 5.33
C LYS A 38 4.99 -11.68 4.56
N VAL A 39 5.47 -12.75 3.92
CA VAL A 39 4.64 -13.80 3.36
C VAL A 39 4.71 -15.02 4.27
N CYS A 40 3.56 -15.60 4.61
CA CYS A 40 3.52 -16.81 5.41
C CYS A 40 4.24 -17.96 4.68
N PRO A 41 5.31 -18.55 5.26
CA PRO A 41 6.07 -19.63 4.62
C PRO A 41 5.27 -20.93 4.52
N LYS A 42 4.17 -21.07 5.27
CA LYS A 42 3.32 -22.29 5.25
C LYS A 42 2.16 -22.24 4.28
N CYS A 43 1.48 -21.09 4.16
CA CYS A 43 0.25 -20.99 3.35
C CYS A 43 0.27 -19.89 2.28
N GLY A 44 1.37 -19.15 2.16
CA GLY A 44 1.50 -18.05 1.19
C GLY A 44 0.56 -16.87 1.47
N TYR A 45 0.06 -16.70 2.70
CA TYR A 45 -0.72 -15.53 3.09
C TYR A 45 0.16 -14.27 3.16
N TYR A 46 -0.29 -13.20 2.54
CA TYR A 46 0.40 -11.92 2.49
C TYR A 46 0.01 -11.10 3.71
N PHE A 47 0.95 -10.90 4.64
CA PHE A 47 0.70 -10.00 5.77
C PHE A 47 0.83 -8.55 5.32
N ARG A 48 0.16 -7.64 6.03
CA ARG A 48 0.29 -6.21 5.79
C ARG A 48 1.73 -5.74 6.06
N LEU A 49 2.16 -4.79 5.26
CA LEU A 49 3.41 -4.08 5.40
C LEU A 49 3.09 -2.65 5.82
N SER A 50 3.93 -2.08 6.67
CA SER A 50 3.96 -0.63 6.81
C SER A 50 4.49 0.01 5.53
N ALA A 51 4.23 1.30 5.34
CA ALA A 51 4.77 2.01 4.19
C ALA A 51 6.31 1.97 4.16
N ARG A 52 6.96 2.03 5.34
CA ARG A 52 8.43 1.97 5.47
C ARG A 52 8.99 0.63 5.03
N GLU A 53 8.40 -0.47 5.50
CA GLU A 53 8.83 -1.81 5.10
C GLU A 53 8.70 -2.02 3.60
N ARG A 54 7.60 -1.53 3.00
CA ARG A 54 7.44 -1.57 1.55
C ARG A 54 8.53 -0.76 0.83
N ILE A 55 8.83 0.45 1.30
CA ILE A 55 9.90 1.28 0.71
C ILE A 55 11.24 0.56 0.78
N GLU A 56 11.57 -0.06 1.91
CA GLU A 56 12.80 -0.84 2.09
C GLU A 56 12.85 -2.06 1.16
N GLN A 57 11.72 -2.75 0.96
CA GLN A 57 11.63 -3.87 0.00
C GLN A 57 11.88 -3.45 -1.45
N LEU A 58 11.45 -2.25 -1.83
CA LEU A 58 11.53 -1.79 -3.22
C LEU A 58 12.84 -1.07 -3.53
N THR A 59 13.42 -0.36 -2.56
CA THR A 59 14.55 0.54 -2.81
C THR A 59 15.91 -0.07 -2.52
N GLU A 60 16.96 0.57 -3.02
CA GLU A 60 18.33 0.28 -2.61
C GLU A 60 18.59 0.83 -1.20
N PRO A 61 19.41 0.16 -0.39
CA PRO A 61 19.73 0.62 0.96
C PRO A 61 20.20 2.08 0.99
N LYS A 62 19.64 2.86 1.93
CA LYS A 62 19.97 4.29 2.13
C LYS A 62 19.76 5.20 0.91
N SER A 63 18.97 4.76 -0.07
CA SER A 63 18.69 5.56 -1.27
C SER A 63 17.43 6.41 -1.17
N PHE A 64 16.53 6.09 -0.24
CA PHE A 64 15.25 6.77 -0.11
C PHE A 64 15.40 8.12 0.59
N LYS A 65 14.90 9.17 -0.05
CA LYS A 65 14.77 10.52 0.50
C LYS A 65 13.29 10.91 0.52
N GLU A 66 12.75 11.02 1.72
CA GLU A 66 11.35 11.38 1.93
C GLU A 66 11.06 12.84 1.57
N PHE A 67 9.83 13.08 1.14
CA PHE A 67 9.25 14.39 0.90
C PHE A 67 8.11 14.66 1.88
N ASP A 68 7.96 15.94 2.27
CA ASP A 68 6.80 16.42 3.03
C ASP A 68 6.52 15.60 4.31
N GLU A 69 7.59 15.17 5.00
CA GLU A 69 7.52 14.29 6.17
C GLU A 69 6.61 14.85 7.28
N HIS A 70 6.59 16.17 7.46
CA HIS A 70 5.83 16.84 8.50
C HIS A 70 4.39 17.19 8.11
N LEU A 71 3.97 16.89 6.87
CA LEU A 71 2.61 17.18 6.42
C LEU A 71 1.63 16.23 7.13
N SER A 72 0.67 16.81 7.85
CA SER A 72 -0.27 16.11 8.73
C SER A 72 -1.68 16.65 8.56
N PRO A 73 -2.71 15.84 8.85
CA PRO A 73 -4.10 16.25 8.67
C PRO A 73 -4.52 17.25 9.75
N THR A 74 -5.51 18.06 9.42
CA THR A 74 -6.23 18.92 10.36
C THR A 74 -7.70 18.50 10.40
N ASP A 75 -8.50 19.14 11.24
CA ASP A 75 -9.95 18.91 11.29
C ASP A 75 -10.72 20.10 10.70
N PRO A 76 -10.80 20.23 9.36
CA PRO A 76 -11.41 21.37 8.72
C PRO A 76 -12.94 21.43 8.89
N LEU A 77 -13.58 20.31 9.27
CA LEU A 77 -15.03 20.19 9.39
C LEU A 77 -15.51 20.13 10.85
N GLY A 78 -14.60 20.13 11.82
CA GLY A 78 -14.95 19.96 13.24
C GLY A 78 -15.60 18.60 13.53
N PHE A 79 -15.14 17.54 12.86
CA PHE A 79 -15.76 16.22 12.95
C PHE A 79 -15.54 15.61 14.35
N PRO A 80 -16.59 15.10 15.03
CA PRO A 80 -16.46 14.56 16.38
C PRO A 80 -15.32 13.54 16.52
N ASP A 81 -14.47 13.74 17.53
CA ASP A 81 -13.30 12.92 17.86
C ASP A 81 -12.21 12.82 16.78
N TYR A 82 -12.34 13.47 15.61
CA TYR A 82 -11.37 13.32 14.53
C TYR A 82 -10.00 13.87 14.90
N ALA A 83 -9.94 15.11 15.43
CA ALA A 83 -8.70 15.72 15.89
C ALA A 83 -7.98 14.91 16.99
N LYS A 84 -8.73 14.16 17.81
CA LYS A 84 -8.16 13.24 18.81
C LYS A 84 -7.64 11.97 18.16
N LYS A 85 -8.40 11.41 17.20
CA LYS A 85 -8.07 10.19 16.47
C LYS A 85 -6.82 10.35 15.61
N ILE A 86 -6.61 11.47 14.93
CA ILE A 86 -5.37 11.70 14.16
C ILE A 86 -4.13 11.71 15.06
N LYS A 87 -4.26 12.24 16.29
CA LYS A 87 -3.17 12.30 17.27
C LYS A 87 -2.85 10.96 17.93
N SER A 88 -3.70 9.94 17.78
CA SER A 88 -3.43 8.61 18.34
C SER A 88 -2.51 7.75 17.46
N TYR A 89 -2.14 8.23 16.27
CA TYR A 89 -1.23 7.53 15.37
C TYR A 89 0.20 8.04 15.53
N ASN A 90 1.15 7.12 15.39
CA ASN A 90 2.59 7.42 15.46
C ASN A 90 3.18 7.86 14.11
N VAL A 91 2.36 7.87 13.04
CA VAL A 91 2.76 8.31 11.70
C VAL A 91 1.93 9.53 11.28
N PRO A 92 2.50 10.46 10.49
CA PRO A 92 1.82 11.71 10.14
C PRO A 92 0.52 11.55 9.37
N ASP A 93 0.44 10.58 8.45
CA ASP A 93 -0.77 10.21 7.71
C ASP A 93 -0.58 8.83 7.04
N ALA A 94 -1.59 8.35 6.30
CA ALA A 94 -1.67 7.10 5.57
C ALA A 94 -0.81 7.02 4.30
N ILE A 95 0.21 7.86 4.13
CA ILE A 95 1.11 7.78 2.98
C ILE A 95 2.51 8.35 3.25
N VAL A 96 3.52 7.64 2.74
CA VAL A 96 4.92 8.08 2.69
C VAL A 96 5.30 8.30 1.23
N THR A 97 5.93 9.44 0.92
CA THR A 97 6.33 9.81 -0.44
C THR A 97 7.79 10.19 -0.48
N GLY A 98 8.49 9.91 -1.57
CA GLY A 98 9.90 10.28 -1.69
C GLY A 98 10.53 9.85 -3.00
N GLU A 99 11.83 10.10 -3.14
CA GLU A 99 12.65 9.56 -4.24
C GLU A 99 13.49 8.42 -3.71
N GLY A 100 13.57 7.31 -4.45
CA GLY A 100 14.45 6.19 -4.14
C GLY A 100 15.09 5.61 -5.39
N LYS A 101 16.09 4.74 -5.20
CA LYS A 101 16.66 3.93 -6.28
C LYS A 101 16.04 2.53 -6.25
N ILE A 102 15.63 2.00 -7.39
CA ILE A 102 15.17 0.62 -7.59
C ILE A 102 16.11 -0.01 -8.61
N GLY A 103 17.08 -0.80 -8.13
CA GLY A 103 18.22 -1.20 -8.96
C GLY A 103 18.96 0.03 -9.52
N PRO A 104 19.18 0.12 -10.84
CA PRO A 104 19.87 1.26 -11.46
C PRO A 104 18.97 2.48 -11.69
N TYR A 105 17.66 2.39 -11.43
CA TYR A 105 16.69 3.43 -11.77
C TYR A 105 16.33 4.29 -10.57
N LYS A 106 16.29 5.62 -10.75
CA LYS A 106 15.65 6.51 -9.78
C LYS A 106 14.15 6.56 -10.07
N ALA A 107 13.33 6.54 -9.02
CA ALA A 107 11.89 6.66 -9.12
C ALA A 107 11.33 7.51 -7.98
N ILE A 108 10.22 8.19 -8.25
CA ILE A 108 9.37 8.73 -7.21
C ILE A 108 8.44 7.64 -6.72
N LEU A 109 8.35 7.50 -5.40
CA LEU A 109 7.51 6.53 -4.72
C LEU A 109 6.43 7.25 -3.92
N ALA A 110 5.21 6.72 -3.96
CA ALA A 110 4.15 7.04 -3.01
C ALA A 110 3.59 5.73 -2.45
N VAL A 111 3.76 5.49 -1.16
CA VAL A 111 3.43 4.21 -0.53
C VAL A 111 2.43 4.45 0.59
N MET A 112 1.23 3.93 0.41
CA MET A 112 0.16 4.05 1.39
C MET A 112 0.39 3.13 2.59
N ASP A 113 -0.11 3.55 3.74
CA ASP A 113 -0.07 2.77 4.99
C ASP A 113 -1.48 2.50 5.51
N PHE A 114 -1.86 1.22 5.55
CA PHE A 114 -3.19 0.81 6.01
C PHE A 114 -3.36 0.99 7.53
N GLU A 115 -2.28 1.05 8.30
CA GLU A 115 -2.34 1.18 9.75
C GLU A 115 -2.99 2.51 10.15
N PHE A 116 -2.69 3.59 9.41
CA PHE A 116 -3.31 4.89 9.63
C PHE A 116 -4.74 4.91 9.06
N MET A 117 -5.73 4.82 9.95
CA MET A 117 -7.16 4.93 9.61
C MET A 117 -7.60 4.07 8.41
N GLY A 118 -7.08 2.84 8.31
CA GLY A 118 -7.40 1.93 7.21
C GLY A 118 -6.88 2.39 5.85
N GLY A 119 -5.80 3.17 5.82
CA GLY A 119 -5.26 3.73 4.59
C GLY A 119 -6.20 4.72 3.90
N SER A 120 -7.17 5.28 4.63
CA SER A 120 -8.22 6.09 4.02
C SER A 120 -7.64 7.36 3.38
N MET A 121 -8.10 7.71 2.18
CA MET A 121 -7.64 8.90 1.48
C MET A 121 -8.31 10.18 2.03
N GLY A 122 -7.50 10.99 2.71
CA GLY A 122 -7.81 12.36 3.12
C GLY A 122 -7.01 13.41 2.33
N SER A 123 -7.12 14.67 2.73
CA SER A 123 -6.46 15.81 2.07
C SER A 123 -4.94 15.65 1.99
N VAL A 124 -4.31 15.10 3.03
CA VAL A 124 -2.86 14.86 3.04
C VAL A 124 -2.47 13.77 2.04
N VAL A 125 -3.22 12.67 1.96
CA VAL A 125 -2.96 11.60 0.98
C VAL A 125 -3.03 12.17 -0.43
N GLY A 126 -4.09 12.91 -0.74
CA GLY A 126 -4.25 13.54 -2.05
C GLY A 126 -3.18 14.60 -2.35
N GLU A 127 -2.78 15.41 -1.37
CA GLU A 127 -1.69 16.38 -1.51
C GLU A 127 -0.34 15.70 -1.76
N LYS A 128 0.04 14.70 -0.96
CA LYS A 128 1.33 14.01 -1.10
C LYS A 128 1.43 13.26 -2.44
N ILE A 129 0.35 12.63 -2.92
CA ILE A 129 0.31 12.02 -4.26
C ILE A 129 0.46 13.08 -5.35
N THR A 130 -0.24 14.21 -5.22
CA THR A 130 -0.15 15.32 -6.19
C THR A 130 1.28 15.86 -6.26
N ARG A 131 1.90 16.13 -5.11
CA ARG A 131 3.31 16.56 -5.05
C ARG A 131 4.27 15.50 -5.60
N ALA A 132 4.02 14.22 -5.34
CA ALA A 132 4.84 13.14 -5.89
C ALA A 132 4.78 13.13 -7.43
N ALA A 133 3.59 13.28 -8.03
CA ALA A 133 3.44 13.40 -9.47
C ALA A 133 4.15 14.65 -10.03
N GLU A 134 4.03 15.80 -9.37
CA GLU A 134 4.72 17.04 -9.76
C GLU A 134 6.25 16.91 -9.66
N LYS A 135 6.77 16.27 -8.59
CA LYS A 135 8.20 15.97 -8.46
C LYS A 135 8.68 15.00 -9.52
N ALA A 136 7.87 14.01 -9.90
CA ALA A 136 8.18 13.10 -10.99
C ALA A 136 8.30 13.85 -12.32
N ILE A 137 7.38 14.79 -12.59
CA ILE A 137 7.43 15.68 -13.75
C ILE A 137 8.70 16.54 -13.76
N ASP A 138 8.96 17.27 -12.67
CA ASP A 138 10.11 18.18 -12.55
C ASP A 138 11.43 17.46 -12.77
N LYS A 139 11.57 16.27 -12.18
CA LYS A 139 12.79 15.46 -12.24
C LYS A 139 12.84 14.53 -13.45
N LYS A 140 11.77 14.46 -14.24
CA LYS A 140 11.60 13.52 -15.36
C LYS A 140 11.83 12.06 -14.95
N LEU A 141 11.30 11.68 -13.80
CA LEU A 141 11.43 10.35 -13.20
C LEU A 141 10.13 9.55 -13.32
N PRO A 142 10.20 8.21 -13.36
CA PRO A 142 9.03 7.34 -13.20
C PRO A 142 8.36 7.56 -11.85
N LEU A 143 7.04 7.39 -11.80
CA LEU A 143 6.24 7.37 -10.57
C LEU A 143 5.75 5.94 -10.29
N ILE A 144 5.84 5.50 -9.03
CA ILE A 144 5.28 4.23 -8.58
C ILE A 144 4.44 4.50 -7.34
N ILE A 145 3.17 4.09 -7.37
CA ILE A 145 2.25 4.23 -6.25
C ILE A 145 1.85 2.85 -5.73
N ALA A 146 2.19 2.54 -4.47
CA ALA A 146 1.73 1.34 -3.79
C ALA A 146 0.48 1.67 -2.96
N SER A 147 -0.67 1.16 -3.40
CA SER A 147 -1.97 1.46 -2.82
C SER A 147 -2.37 0.42 -1.78
N SER A 148 -2.84 0.88 -0.63
CA SER A 148 -3.50 0.08 0.40
C SER A 148 -4.51 0.96 1.12
N SER A 149 -5.81 0.75 0.87
CA SER A 149 -6.87 1.63 1.34
C SER A 149 -8.22 0.93 1.48
N GLY A 150 -8.93 1.29 2.55
CA GLY A 150 -10.36 1.02 2.76
C GLY A 150 -11.32 2.01 2.08
N GLY A 151 -10.80 3.05 1.41
CA GLY A 151 -11.60 4.06 0.70
C GLY A 151 -11.32 5.51 1.11
N ALA A 152 -12.33 6.37 1.02
CA ALA A 152 -12.21 7.80 1.33
C ALA A 152 -12.30 8.07 2.85
N ARG A 153 -11.60 9.10 3.33
CA ARG A 153 -11.63 9.49 4.75
C ARG A 153 -12.88 10.30 5.07
N MET A 154 -13.92 9.61 5.53
CA MET A 154 -15.24 10.20 5.78
C MET A 154 -15.23 11.43 6.69
N GLN A 155 -14.27 11.52 7.62
CA GLN A 155 -14.12 12.64 8.55
C GLN A 155 -13.82 13.97 7.84
N GLU A 156 -13.23 13.92 6.64
CA GLU A 156 -12.96 15.10 5.81
C GLU A 156 -14.03 15.33 4.72
N GLY A 157 -15.07 14.48 4.66
CA GLY A 157 -16.24 14.64 3.80
C GLY A 157 -15.92 14.86 2.33
N VAL A 158 -16.44 15.96 1.76
CA VAL A 158 -16.24 16.31 0.35
C VAL A 158 -14.77 16.56 0.00
N LEU A 159 -13.94 16.98 0.96
CA LEU A 159 -12.51 17.19 0.71
C LEU A 159 -11.83 15.87 0.35
N SER A 160 -12.19 14.76 1.00
CA SER A 160 -11.72 13.43 0.63
C SER A 160 -12.17 12.99 -0.75
N LEU A 161 -13.43 13.27 -1.11
CA LEU A 161 -13.93 12.97 -2.46
C LEU A 161 -13.14 13.73 -3.53
N MET A 162 -12.87 15.02 -3.30
CA MET A 162 -12.13 15.86 -4.24
C MET A 162 -10.67 15.41 -4.44
N GLN A 163 -10.10 14.63 -3.51
CA GLN A 163 -8.77 14.08 -3.73
C GLN A 163 -8.71 13.09 -4.89
N MET A 164 -9.83 12.44 -5.24
CA MET A 164 -9.92 11.59 -6.44
C MET A 164 -9.65 12.44 -7.69
N ALA A 165 -10.41 13.51 -7.87
CA ALA A 165 -10.26 14.41 -9.01
C ALA A 165 -8.87 15.07 -9.04
N LYS A 166 -8.38 15.53 -7.88
CA LYS A 166 -7.07 16.19 -7.75
C LYS A 166 -5.91 15.28 -8.17
N THR A 167 -5.85 14.07 -7.61
CA THR A 167 -4.78 13.11 -7.93
C THR A 167 -4.85 12.63 -9.37
N SER A 168 -6.04 12.35 -9.90
CA SER A 168 -6.24 12.02 -11.31
C SER A 168 -5.79 13.14 -12.23
N ALA A 169 -6.09 14.41 -11.91
CA ALA A 169 -5.62 15.55 -12.70
C ALA A 169 -4.09 15.72 -12.67
N ALA A 170 -3.44 15.39 -11.55
CA ALA A 170 -1.97 15.40 -11.46
C ALA A 170 -1.35 14.27 -12.29
N LEU A 171 -1.94 13.08 -12.28
CA LEU A 171 -1.51 11.95 -13.10
C LEU A 171 -1.76 12.17 -14.60
N ALA A 172 -2.83 12.86 -14.98
CA ALA A 172 -3.03 13.29 -16.36
C ALA A 172 -1.87 14.16 -16.84
N ARG A 173 -1.43 15.15 -16.03
CA ARG A 173 -0.25 15.97 -16.34
C ARG A 173 1.04 15.14 -16.44
N LEU A 174 1.18 14.08 -15.64
CA LEU A 174 2.33 13.16 -15.72
C LEU A 174 2.32 12.40 -17.06
N SER A 175 1.15 11.88 -17.44
CA SER A 175 0.92 11.18 -18.72
C SER A 175 1.18 12.08 -19.94
N ASP A 176 0.72 13.34 -19.90
CA ASP A 176 0.98 14.34 -20.96
C ASP A 176 2.49 14.60 -21.18
N LYS A 177 3.32 14.35 -20.15
CA LYS A 177 4.79 14.46 -20.24
C LYS A 177 5.46 13.16 -20.68
N GLY A 178 4.69 12.11 -20.95
CA GLY A 178 5.19 10.79 -21.34
C GLY A 178 6.04 10.13 -20.26
N LEU A 179 5.75 10.42 -18.98
CA LEU A 179 6.46 9.82 -17.86
C LEU A 179 5.69 8.61 -17.32
N PRO A 180 6.37 7.47 -17.12
CA PRO A 180 5.70 6.23 -16.77
C PRO A 180 5.19 6.27 -15.32
N PHE A 181 3.97 5.75 -15.14
CA PHE A 181 3.32 5.53 -13.87
C PHE A 181 2.98 4.04 -13.70
N ILE A 182 3.57 3.40 -12.69
CA ILE A 182 3.23 2.03 -12.28
C ILE A 182 2.36 2.08 -11.04
N SER A 183 1.14 1.54 -11.13
CA SER A 183 0.26 1.36 -9.98
C SER A 183 0.44 -0.03 -9.39
N LEU A 184 0.81 -0.10 -8.11
CA LEU A 184 0.94 -1.34 -7.35
C LEU A 184 -0.22 -1.47 -6.37
N LEU A 185 -1.16 -2.36 -6.67
CA LEU A 185 -2.32 -2.67 -5.86
C LEU A 185 -1.96 -3.71 -4.80
N THR A 186 -2.20 -3.38 -3.53
CA THR A 186 -1.94 -4.29 -2.40
C THR A 186 -3.21 -4.51 -1.59
N ASP A 187 -3.20 -5.53 -0.73
CA ASP A 187 -4.36 -5.90 0.07
C ASP A 187 -4.61 -4.93 1.25
N PRO A 188 -5.81 -4.33 1.38
CA PRO A 188 -6.85 -4.16 0.36
C PRO A 188 -6.67 -2.84 -0.42
N THR A 189 -7.21 -2.74 -1.63
CA THR A 189 -7.34 -1.47 -2.37
C THR A 189 -8.79 -1.29 -2.77
N THR A 190 -9.51 -0.43 -2.03
CA THR A 190 -10.96 -0.26 -2.19
C THR A 190 -11.45 1.19 -2.27
N GLY A 191 -12.71 1.37 -2.67
CA GLY A 191 -13.41 2.65 -2.59
C GLY A 191 -12.88 3.71 -3.55
N GLY A 192 -12.83 4.96 -3.07
CA GLY A 192 -12.38 6.11 -3.86
C GLY A 192 -10.95 6.00 -4.36
N VAL A 193 -10.07 5.27 -3.67
CA VAL A 193 -8.69 5.02 -4.13
C VAL A 193 -8.70 4.14 -5.39
N THR A 194 -9.41 3.02 -5.37
CA THR A 194 -9.56 2.13 -6.54
C THR A 194 -10.23 2.83 -7.72
N ALA A 195 -11.22 3.69 -7.45
CA ALA A 195 -11.90 4.48 -8.48
C ALA A 195 -11.17 5.77 -8.89
N SER A 196 -9.88 5.92 -8.54
CA SER A 196 -9.06 7.06 -8.94
C SER A 196 -7.63 6.61 -9.27
N PHE A 197 -6.61 7.21 -8.66
CA PHE A 197 -5.21 7.05 -9.04
C PHE A 197 -4.72 5.59 -9.07
N ALA A 198 -5.30 4.71 -8.26
CA ALA A 198 -4.86 3.31 -8.21
C ALA A 198 -5.15 2.55 -9.51
N MET A 199 -6.13 2.96 -10.31
CA MET A 199 -6.49 2.32 -11.58
C MET A 199 -6.12 3.16 -12.81
N LEU A 200 -5.18 4.11 -12.65
CA LEU A 200 -4.72 5.01 -13.74
C LEU A 200 -3.25 4.77 -14.12
N GLY A 201 -2.67 3.63 -13.73
CA GLY A 201 -1.30 3.26 -14.09
C GLY A 201 -1.17 2.91 -15.56
N ASP A 202 -0.02 3.24 -16.17
CA ASP A 202 0.37 2.69 -17.47
C ASP A 202 0.59 1.17 -17.38
N VAL A 203 1.00 0.70 -16.19
CA VAL A 203 1.00 -0.72 -15.81
C VAL A 203 0.39 -0.84 -14.42
N ILE A 204 -0.64 -1.67 -14.31
CA ILE A 204 -1.32 -2.02 -13.07
C ILE A 204 -0.83 -3.39 -12.63
N VAL A 205 -0.07 -3.38 -11.53
CA VAL A 205 0.49 -4.56 -10.87
C VAL A 205 -0.29 -4.84 -9.61
N ALA A 206 -0.54 -6.10 -9.28
CA ALA A 206 -1.13 -6.50 -7.99
C ALA A 206 -0.32 -7.58 -7.27
N GLU A 207 -0.42 -7.61 -5.94
CA GLU A 207 0.01 -8.78 -5.16
C GLU A 207 -1.04 -9.91 -5.24
N PRO A 208 -0.64 -11.19 -5.17
CA PRO A 208 -1.57 -12.32 -5.13
C PRO A 208 -2.61 -12.21 -4.04
N LYS A 209 -3.84 -12.59 -4.37
CA LYS A 209 -5.01 -12.62 -3.48
C LYS A 209 -5.33 -11.26 -2.83
N ALA A 210 -4.89 -10.15 -3.41
CA ALA A 210 -5.23 -8.82 -2.90
C ALA A 210 -6.70 -8.49 -3.17
N LEU A 211 -7.42 -8.00 -2.16
CA LEU A 211 -8.80 -7.54 -2.33
C LEU A 211 -8.83 -6.18 -3.02
N ILE A 212 -9.38 -6.12 -4.23
CA ILE A 212 -9.40 -4.93 -5.08
C ILE A 212 -10.82 -4.71 -5.60
N GLY A 213 -11.42 -3.55 -5.28
CA GLY A 213 -12.73 -3.23 -5.81
C GLY A 213 -13.34 -1.93 -5.31
N PHE A 214 -14.31 -1.38 -6.05
CA PHE A 214 -14.93 -0.11 -5.68
C PHE A 214 -15.78 -0.21 -4.39
N ALA A 215 -16.75 -1.11 -4.36
CA ALA A 215 -17.56 -1.38 -3.17
C ALA A 215 -17.06 -2.64 -2.46
N GLY A 216 -17.14 -2.66 -1.12
CA GLY A 216 -16.80 -3.86 -0.36
C GLY A 216 -17.76 -5.03 -0.65
N PRO A 217 -17.28 -6.29 -0.61
CA PRO A 217 -18.07 -7.46 -1.02
C PRO A 217 -19.38 -7.59 -0.23
N ARG A 218 -19.33 -7.30 1.08
CA ARG A 218 -20.52 -7.30 1.96
C ARG A 218 -21.62 -6.35 1.49
N VAL A 219 -21.26 -5.15 1.01
CA VAL A 219 -22.23 -4.15 0.53
C VAL A 219 -22.87 -4.63 -0.78
N ILE A 220 -22.07 -5.27 -1.65
CA ILE A 220 -22.55 -5.80 -2.93
C ILE A 220 -23.54 -6.93 -2.69
N GLU A 221 -23.20 -7.92 -1.85
CA GLU A 221 -24.08 -9.05 -1.50
C GLU A 221 -25.44 -8.58 -0.97
N GLN A 222 -25.42 -7.59 -0.08
CA GLN A 222 -26.65 -7.02 0.48
C GLN A 222 -27.52 -6.31 -0.58
N THR A 223 -26.88 -5.70 -1.57
CA THR A 223 -27.56 -4.95 -2.63
C THR A 223 -28.18 -5.89 -3.66
N ILE A 224 -27.41 -6.88 -4.14
CA ILE A 224 -27.88 -7.81 -5.19
C ILE A 224 -28.67 -9.00 -4.62
N ARG A 225 -28.58 -9.23 -3.30
CA ARG A 225 -29.20 -10.35 -2.56
C ARG A 225 -28.82 -11.72 -3.13
N GLN A 226 -27.57 -11.87 -3.54
CA GLN A 226 -26.99 -13.09 -4.07
C GLN A 226 -25.60 -13.31 -3.49
N GLN A 227 -25.16 -14.56 -3.47
CA GLN A 227 -23.78 -14.90 -3.11
C GLN A 227 -22.83 -14.44 -4.21
N LEU A 228 -21.69 -13.89 -3.82
CA LEU A 228 -20.65 -13.52 -4.78
C LEU A 228 -19.91 -14.77 -5.26
N PRO A 229 -19.42 -14.77 -6.51
CA PRO A 229 -18.55 -15.83 -7.01
C PRO A 229 -17.33 -16.06 -6.12
N GLU A 230 -16.80 -17.29 -6.15
CA GLU A 230 -15.54 -17.58 -5.46
C GLU A 230 -14.42 -16.70 -6.00
N GLY A 231 -13.62 -16.15 -5.09
CA GLY A 231 -12.50 -15.27 -5.44
C GLY A 231 -12.92 -13.88 -5.96
N PHE A 232 -14.20 -13.52 -5.91
CA PHE A 232 -14.67 -12.19 -6.30
C PHE A 232 -13.82 -11.08 -5.67
N GLN A 233 -13.42 -10.10 -6.49
CA GLN A 233 -12.52 -8.99 -6.13
C GLN A 233 -11.09 -9.36 -5.71
N LEU A 234 -10.70 -10.63 -5.68
CA LEU A 234 -9.29 -10.97 -5.54
C LEU A 234 -8.53 -10.61 -6.81
N SER A 235 -7.24 -10.28 -6.69
CA SER A 235 -6.38 -9.90 -7.81
C SER A 235 -6.50 -10.82 -9.03
N GLU A 236 -6.61 -12.14 -8.82
CA GLU A 236 -6.75 -13.15 -9.87
C GLU A 236 -8.09 -13.00 -10.61
N PHE A 237 -9.18 -12.78 -9.88
CA PHE A 237 -10.49 -12.50 -10.46
C PHE A 237 -10.45 -11.18 -11.25
N VAL A 238 -9.87 -10.13 -10.66
CA VAL A 238 -9.81 -8.80 -11.28
C VAL A 238 -8.92 -8.82 -12.54
N GLN A 239 -7.82 -9.58 -12.54
CA GLN A 239 -6.97 -9.81 -13.71
C GLN A 239 -7.72 -10.55 -14.83
N GLN A 240 -8.50 -11.59 -14.51
CA GLN A 240 -9.33 -12.29 -15.49
C GLN A 240 -10.34 -11.38 -16.20
N HIS A 241 -10.71 -10.26 -15.56
CA HIS A 241 -11.60 -9.24 -16.13
C HIS A 241 -10.84 -8.06 -16.78
N GLY A 242 -9.53 -8.19 -16.99
CA GLY A 242 -8.72 -7.24 -17.76
C GLY A 242 -8.36 -5.94 -17.05
N MET A 243 -8.52 -5.87 -15.73
CA MET A 243 -8.28 -4.65 -14.94
C MET A 243 -6.88 -4.59 -14.29
N ILE A 244 -6.13 -5.70 -14.32
CA ILE A 244 -4.76 -5.82 -13.80
C ILE A 244 -3.91 -6.44 -14.90
N ASP A 245 -2.75 -5.86 -15.17
CA ASP A 245 -1.83 -6.38 -16.17
C ASP A 245 -1.08 -7.61 -15.65
N ILE A 246 -0.51 -7.52 -14.44
CA ILE A 246 0.39 -8.54 -13.89
C ILE A 246 0.16 -8.73 -12.39
N ILE A 247 0.07 -9.99 -11.96
CA ILE A 247 0.12 -10.38 -10.55
C ILE A 247 1.54 -10.85 -10.22
N ILE A 248 2.14 -10.29 -9.16
CA ILE A 248 3.55 -10.53 -8.85
C ILE A 248 3.74 -10.86 -7.37
N GLU A 249 4.43 -11.96 -7.09
CA GLU A 249 4.82 -12.31 -5.73
C GLU A 249 5.88 -11.34 -5.18
N ARG A 250 5.85 -11.05 -3.87
CA ARG A 250 6.76 -10.07 -3.23
C ARG A 250 8.23 -10.28 -3.54
N LYS A 251 8.69 -11.54 -3.57
CA LYS A 251 10.09 -11.90 -3.85
C LYS A 251 10.54 -11.49 -5.27
N GLU A 252 9.61 -11.47 -6.23
CA GLU A 252 9.89 -11.11 -7.62
C GLU A 252 9.53 -9.64 -7.93
N LEU A 253 8.89 -8.94 -6.99
CA LEU A 253 8.33 -7.61 -7.21
C LEU A 253 9.41 -6.60 -7.59
N LYS A 254 10.48 -6.47 -6.79
CA LYS A 254 11.57 -5.53 -7.08
C LYS A 254 12.22 -5.83 -8.45
N ASN A 255 12.53 -7.09 -8.72
CA ASN A 255 13.13 -7.51 -9.99
C ASN A 255 12.23 -7.21 -11.19
N THR A 256 10.92 -7.39 -11.04
CA THR A 256 9.97 -7.12 -12.12
C THR A 256 9.78 -5.64 -12.34
N LEU A 257 9.73 -4.83 -11.27
CA LEU A 257 9.73 -3.37 -11.40
C LEU A 257 11.00 -2.87 -12.11
N ILE A 258 12.18 -3.43 -11.83
CA ILE A 258 13.42 -3.10 -12.57
C ILE A 258 13.26 -3.40 -14.06
N LYS A 259 12.65 -4.53 -14.43
CA LYS A 259 12.40 -4.89 -15.84
C LYS A 259 11.41 -3.92 -16.49
N LEU A 260 10.31 -3.59 -15.83
CA LEU A 260 9.32 -2.61 -16.32
C LEU A 260 9.98 -1.24 -16.53
N LEU A 261 10.73 -0.76 -15.54
CA LEU A 261 11.47 0.50 -15.64
C LEU A 261 12.50 0.47 -16.77
N ASN A 262 13.15 -0.66 -17.03
CA ASN A 262 14.06 -0.80 -18.17
C ASN A 262 13.36 -0.66 -19.54
N TYR A 263 12.08 -1.05 -19.66
CA TYR A 263 11.31 -0.84 -20.89
C TYR A 263 10.90 0.62 -21.08
N PHE A 264 10.56 1.33 -19.99
CA PHE A 264 10.11 2.72 -20.07
C PHE A 264 11.25 3.75 -20.09
N VAL A 265 12.36 3.48 -19.42
CA VAL A 265 13.47 4.42 -19.24
C VAL A 265 14.55 4.14 -20.29
N SER A 266 14.69 5.04 -21.27
CA SER A 266 15.70 4.90 -22.33
C SER A 266 17.13 4.79 -21.78
N PRO A 267 18.06 4.09 -22.49
CA PRO A 267 19.41 3.78 -22.02
C PRO A 267 20.26 4.98 -21.54
N GLY A 268 19.99 6.20 -22.03
CA GLY A 268 20.70 7.42 -21.66
C GLY A 268 20.26 8.10 -20.36
N LYS A 269 19.28 7.55 -19.65
CA LYS A 269 18.80 8.03 -18.33
C LYS A 269 19.06 7.03 -17.20
N LYS A 270 19.92 6.04 -17.44
CA LYS A 270 20.49 5.21 -16.36
C LYS A 270 21.36 6.13 -15.50
N ALA A 271 21.09 6.13 -14.19
CA ALA A 271 21.71 7.06 -13.24
C ALA A 271 23.20 6.80 -13.04
#